data_AF-A0A6L7RYC3-F1
#
_entry.id   AF-A0A6L7RYC3-F1
#
_cell.length_a   1.000
_cell.length_b   1.000
_cell.length_c   1.000
_cell.angle_alpha   90.00
_cell.angle_beta   90.00
_cell.angle_gamma   90.00
#
_symmetry.space_group_name_H-M   'P 1'
#
loop_
_entity.id
_entity.type
_entity.pdbx_description
1 polymer ?
#
loop_
_entity_poly.entity_id
_entity_poly.type
_entity_poly.pdbx_seq_one_letter_code
_entity_poly.pdbx_strand_id
1 'polypeptide(L)'
;MEVADQPGCICAGRRGIGTNDVREDMERLAVVLDGPLCPADISPASGGNPIKWYLMKKAEFIDRVKTGRGEWTELLSMVDAGAMLEPGQEGEWSAKDILAHVMWYERQMLALLETRALVGSDLWKLPLDERNSAIHDELKEMTLDEVCEESDRVFAELIKQLDLLPEEAYGDSGCFEHMPAEWTPWEVMAGNTFRHYAEHTESIRRLTEI
;
A
#
# COMPACT_ATOMS: atom_id res chain seq x y z
N MET A 1 19.90 18.75 69.41
CA MET A 1 19.36 17.51 70.00
C MET A 1 18.27 17.04 69.05
N GLU A 2 18.61 16.06 68.20
CA GLU A 2 17.84 14.81 67.93
C GLU A 2 16.40 14.76 68.51
N VAL A 3 15.32 14.28 67.86
CA VAL A 3 15.08 13.21 66.87
C VAL A 3 13.67 13.48 66.28
N ALA A 4 13.52 13.58 64.96
CA ALA A 4 12.82 12.67 64.01
C ALA A 4 11.29 12.50 64.07
N ASP A 5 10.79 12.48 62.83
CA ASP A 5 9.90 11.47 62.23
C ASP A 5 8.41 11.80 62.00
N GLN A 6 8.04 11.52 60.74
CA GLN A 6 6.74 11.20 60.15
C GLN A 6 6.01 12.28 59.31
N PRO A 7 5.84 12.01 57.99
CA PRO A 7 5.16 12.92 57.07
C PRO A 7 3.63 12.77 57.14
N GLY A 8 2.96 13.92 57.10
CA GLY A 8 1.52 14.04 57.27
C GLY A 8 0.69 13.46 56.12
N CYS A 9 -0.37 12.77 56.52
CA CYS A 9 -1.62 12.71 55.79
C CYS A 9 -2.45 13.96 56.15
N ILE A 10 -3.13 14.55 55.16
CA ILE A 10 -4.48 15.20 55.18
C ILE A 10 -4.57 16.25 54.05
N CYS A 11 -5.08 15.75 52.93
CA CYS A 11 -6.17 16.25 52.08
C CYS A 11 -6.67 17.70 52.28
N ALA A 12 -6.60 18.50 51.21
CA ALA A 12 -7.65 19.44 50.77
C ALA A 12 -7.32 19.86 49.32
N GLY A 13 -7.87 19.21 48.28
CA GLY A 13 -9.13 19.56 47.62
C GLY A 13 -8.81 19.91 46.15
N ARG A 14 -9.55 19.57 45.09
CA ARG A 14 -10.90 19.04 44.85
C ARG A 14 -10.91 18.46 43.43
N ARG A 15 -11.74 17.42 43.23
CA ARG A 15 -12.56 17.06 42.03
C ARG A 15 -11.79 16.91 40.70
N GLY A 16 -11.88 15.83 39.94
CA GLY A 16 -12.77 14.68 39.92
C GLY A 16 -12.43 13.91 38.63
N ILE A 17 -12.70 12.61 38.63
CA ILE A 17 -12.43 11.67 37.54
C ILE A 17 -13.10 12.18 36.26
N GLY A 18 -12.29 12.42 35.23
CA GLY A 18 -12.70 12.69 33.87
C GLY A 18 -11.87 11.82 32.95
N THR A 19 -12.50 10.81 32.37
CA THR A 19 -12.04 10.13 31.17
C THR A 19 -11.96 11.16 30.05
N ASN A 20 -10.78 11.75 29.85
CA ASN A 20 -10.46 12.55 28.67
C ASN A 20 -9.36 11.76 27.95
N ASP A 21 -9.75 10.77 27.15
CA ASP A 21 -10.12 10.94 25.75
C ASP A 21 -8.86 11.17 24.91
N VAL A 22 -8.20 10.05 24.61
CA VAL A 22 -7.01 9.95 23.74
C VAL A 22 -7.43 10.04 22.25
N ARG A 23 -8.57 10.68 21.98
CA ARG A 23 -9.26 10.68 20.68
C ARG A 23 -9.26 12.05 20.01
N GLU A 24 -8.81 13.12 20.67
CA GLU A 24 -8.88 14.48 20.11
C GLU A 24 -7.57 15.03 19.50
N ASP A 25 -6.44 14.32 19.56
CA ASP A 25 -5.21 14.72 18.85
C ASP A 25 -4.89 13.86 17.60
N MET A 26 -5.82 12.97 17.18
CA MET A 26 -5.65 12.08 16.03
C MET A 26 -6.38 12.56 14.75
N GLU A 27 -7.13 13.66 14.78
CA GLU A 27 -7.95 14.13 13.65
C GLU A 27 -7.24 15.08 12.66
N ARG A 28 -5.90 15.13 12.63
CA ARG A 28 -5.18 15.99 11.67
C ARG A 28 -4.26 15.32 10.67
N LEU A 29 -4.25 13.99 10.60
CA LEU A 29 -3.44 13.23 9.62
C LEU A 29 -4.18 11.98 9.08
N ALA A 30 -5.51 12.04 9.00
CA ALA A 30 -6.33 11.03 8.33
C ALA A 30 -6.71 11.51 6.92
N VAL A 31 -5.74 11.52 5.99
CA VAL A 31 -6.00 11.57 4.54
C VAL A 31 -4.96 10.71 3.82
N VAL A 32 -4.78 9.46 4.25
CA VAL A 32 -4.26 8.34 3.44
C VAL A 32 -4.79 7.09 4.14
N LEU A 33 -5.53 6.23 3.44
CA LEU A 33 -6.16 4.98 3.92
C LEU A 33 -7.51 5.16 4.63
N ASP A 34 -8.62 5.16 3.87
CA ASP A 34 -9.97 4.98 4.41
C ASP A 34 -10.46 3.56 4.06
N GLY A 35 -10.35 2.65 5.04
CA GLY A 35 -10.73 1.23 4.99
C GLY A 35 -9.96 0.41 6.06
N PRO A 36 -10.61 -0.39 6.93
CA PRO A 36 -10.07 -0.70 8.25
C PRO A 36 -8.99 -1.78 8.21
N LEU A 37 -7.76 -1.43 8.56
CA LEU A 37 -6.91 -2.35 9.32
C LEU A 37 -7.44 -2.37 10.75
N CYS A 38 -8.11 -3.45 11.12
CA CYS A 38 -8.68 -3.64 12.46
C CYS A 38 -7.56 -3.58 13.52
N PRO A 39 -7.61 -2.67 14.51
CA PRO A 39 -6.56 -2.52 15.53
C PRO A 39 -6.52 -3.64 16.59
N ALA A 40 -7.29 -4.73 16.44
CA ALA A 40 -7.50 -5.72 17.49
C ALA A 40 -6.49 -6.89 17.51
N ASP A 41 -5.66 -7.06 16.48
CA ASP A 41 -4.71 -8.19 16.42
C ASP A 41 -3.26 -7.84 16.81
N ILE A 42 -2.99 -6.59 17.19
CA ILE A 42 -1.66 -6.17 17.66
C ILE A 42 -1.73 -5.87 19.16
N SER A 43 -1.70 -6.92 19.98
CA SER A 43 -1.45 -6.79 21.42
C SER A 43 0.03 -7.07 21.72
N PRO A 44 0.73 -6.20 22.47
CA PRO A 44 2.08 -6.47 22.92
C PRO A 44 2.04 -7.19 24.27
N ALA A 45 2.36 -8.48 24.29
CA ALA A 45 2.59 -9.20 25.53
C ALA A 45 3.84 -10.09 25.48
N SER A 46 4.70 -9.83 26.45
CA SER A 46 5.78 -10.70 26.97
C SER A 46 7.03 -10.93 26.11
N GLY A 47 8.04 -10.09 26.38
CA GLY A 47 9.40 -10.52 26.75
C GLY A 47 10.00 -11.75 26.05
N GLY A 48 10.51 -11.56 24.83
CA GLY A 48 11.37 -12.53 24.14
C GLY A 48 11.75 -12.06 22.74
N ASN A 49 13.05 -11.75 22.53
CA ASN A 49 13.76 -11.42 21.28
C ASN A 49 12.92 -10.89 20.08
N PRO A 50 12.90 -9.57 19.79
CA PRO A 50 11.87 -8.97 18.92
C PRO A 50 12.07 -9.12 17.40
N ILE A 51 13.12 -9.77 16.89
CA ILE A 51 13.55 -9.53 15.50
C ILE A 51 13.13 -10.62 14.48
N LYS A 52 12.50 -11.74 14.88
CA LYS A 52 12.55 -12.94 14.01
C LYS A 52 11.29 -13.45 13.31
N TRP A 53 10.12 -12.80 13.39
CA TRP A 53 8.89 -13.44 12.85
C TRP A 53 7.85 -12.56 12.12
N TYR A 54 8.17 -11.35 11.67
CA TYR A 54 7.25 -10.55 10.81
C TYR A 54 7.91 -9.86 9.61
N LEU A 55 9.13 -10.25 9.25
CA LEU A 55 9.83 -9.71 8.09
C LEU A 55 9.50 -10.55 6.86
N MET A 56 8.76 -9.96 5.92
CA MET A 56 8.65 -10.46 4.56
C MET A 56 10.06 -10.61 3.98
N LYS A 57 10.44 -11.82 3.57
CA LYS A 57 11.74 -12.05 2.92
C LYS A 57 11.70 -11.55 1.49
N LYS A 58 12.79 -10.96 1.02
CA LYS A 58 12.96 -10.50 -0.36
C LYS A 58 12.55 -11.56 -1.39
N ALA A 59 13.09 -12.78 -1.24
CA ALA A 59 12.80 -13.87 -2.18
C ALA A 59 11.30 -14.23 -2.18
N GLU A 60 10.66 -14.24 -1.01
CA GLU A 60 9.22 -14.52 -0.90
C GLU A 60 8.39 -13.38 -1.51
N PHE A 61 8.77 -12.13 -1.28
CA PHE A 61 8.09 -10.98 -1.85
C PHE A 61 8.15 -11.00 -3.39
N ILE A 62 9.35 -11.17 -3.95
CA ILE A 62 9.56 -11.22 -5.40
C ILE A 62 8.78 -12.39 -6.02
N ASP A 63 8.75 -13.55 -5.36
CA ASP A 63 7.97 -14.71 -5.80
C ASP A 63 6.46 -14.41 -5.85
N ARG A 64 5.92 -13.73 -4.81
CA ARG A 64 4.52 -13.28 -4.79
C ARG A 64 4.21 -12.28 -5.89
N VAL A 65 5.10 -11.30 -6.14
CA VAL A 65 4.93 -10.32 -7.22
C VAL A 65 4.91 -11.02 -8.58
N LYS A 66 5.86 -11.92 -8.84
CA LYS A 66 5.95 -12.67 -10.10
C LYS A 66 4.76 -13.60 -10.31
N THR A 67 4.34 -14.31 -9.26
CA THR A 67 3.19 -15.22 -9.32
C THR A 67 1.92 -14.44 -9.60
N GLY A 68 1.64 -13.38 -8.82
CA GLY A 68 0.45 -12.55 -9.02
C GLY A 68 0.42 -11.89 -10.40
N ARG A 69 1.56 -11.40 -10.91
CA ARG A 69 1.62 -10.85 -12.27
C ARG A 69 1.39 -11.93 -13.33
N GLY A 70 1.96 -13.13 -13.14
CA GLY A 70 1.77 -14.25 -14.05
C GLY A 70 0.29 -14.64 -14.19
N GLU A 71 -0.40 -14.79 -13.06
CA GLU A 71 -1.85 -15.07 -13.02
C GLU A 71 -2.67 -13.95 -13.67
N TRP A 72 -2.32 -12.68 -13.39
CA TRP A 72 -2.95 -11.52 -14.00
C TRP A 72 -2.77 -11.46 -15.52
N THR A 73 -1.55 -11.67 -16.01
CA THR A 73 -1.24 -11.68 -17.45
C THR A 73 -1.89 -12.86 -18.15
N GLU A 74 -1.93 -14.05 -17.53
CA GLU A 74 -2.63 -15.22 -18.07
C GLU A 74 -4.13 -14.93 -18.21
N LEU A 75 -4.75 -14.33 -17.18
CA LEU A 75 -6.15 -13.93 -17.22
C LEU A 75 -6.45 -12.93 -18.34
N LEU A 76 -5.65 -11.88 -18.46
CA LEU A 76 -5.78 -10.88 -19.53
C LEU A 76 -5.60 -11.49 -20.92
N SER A 77 -4.72 -12.48 -21.07
CA SER A 77 -4.49 -13.14 -22.37
C SER A 77 -5.69 -13.95 -22.88
N MET A 78 -6.64 -14.28 -22.01
CA MET A 78 -7.89 -14.95 -22.38
C MET A 78 -8.99 -13.99 -22.84
N VAL A 79 -8.83 -12.68 -22.62
CA VAL A 79 -9.81 -11.66 -22.98
C VAL A 79 -9.55 -11.19 -24.42
N ASP A 80 -10.59 -11.17 -25.25
CA ASP A 80 -10.49 -10.61 -26.60
C ASP A 80 -10.16 -9.11 -26.56
N ALA A 81 -9.37 -8.64 -27.53
CA ALA A 81 -8.95 -7.24 -27.61
C ALA A 81 -10.14 -6.27 -27.75
N GLY A 82 -11.23 -6.69 -28.41
CA GLY A 82 -12.47 -5.92 -28.46
C GLY A 82 -13.10 -5.80 -27.07
N ALA A 83 -13.25 -6.94 -26.38
CA ALA A 83 -13.81 -6.98 -25.02
C ALA A 83 -12.96 -6.21 -23.99
N MET A 84 -11.63 -6.13 -24.19
CA MET A 84 -10.73 -5.32 -23.36
C MET A 84 -11.08 -3.83 -23.37
N LEU A 85 -11.70 -3.34 -24.46
CA LEU A 85 -12.05 -1.95 -24.67
C LEU A 85 -13.49 -1.61 -24.27
N GLU A 86 -14.32 -2.63 -24.00
CA GLU A 86 -15.71 -2.42 -23.63
C GLU A 86 -15.78 -1.85 -22.19
N PRO A 87 -16.46 -0.69 -22.00
CA PRO A 87 -16.61 -0.09 -20.69
C PRO A 87 -17.53 -0.94 -19.80
N GLY A 88 -17.48 -0.71 -18.49
CA GLY A 88 -18.41 -1.34 -17.54
C GLY A 88 -17.83 -2.49 -16.72
N GLN A 89 -16.51 -2.71 -16.75
CA GLN A 89 -15.87 -3.74 -15.94
C GLN A 89 -15.83 -3.35 -14.47
N GLU A 90 -15.50 -2.08 -14.21
CA GLU A 90 -15.59 -1.44 -12.89
C GLU A 90 -16.10 -0.02 -13.04
N GLY A 91 -17.38 0.20 -12.73
CA GLY A 91 -18.02 1.49 -12.99
C GLY A 91 -18.04 1.79 -14.48
N GLU A 92 -17.32 2.83 -14.92
CA GLU A 92 -17.20 3.20 -16.33
C GLU A 92 -15.94 2.62 -17.01
N TRP A 93 -15.05 1.99 -16.24
CA TRP A 93 -13.74 1.55 -16.73
C TRP A 93 -13.86 0.29 -17.59
N SER A 94 -13.08 0.28 -18.68
CA SER A 94 -12.78 -0.92 -19.45
C SER A 94 -11.67 -1.74 -18.79
N ALA A 95 -11.44 -2.97 -19.24
CA ALA A 95 -10.30 -3.76 -18.79
C ALA A 95 -8.94 -3.11 -19.15
N LYS A 96 -8.86 -2.40 -20.29
CA LYS A 96 -7.72 -1.55 -20.62
C LYS A 96 -7.46 -0.50 -19.54
N ASP A 97 -8.51 0.16 -19.07
CA ASP A 97 -8.37 1.24 -18.09
C ASP A 97 -7.93 0.71 -16.73
N ILE A 98 -8.43 -0.46 -16.33
CA ILE A 98 -7.96 -1.19 -15.14
C ILE A 98 -6.47 -1.56 -15.28
N LEU A 99 -6.04 -2.09 -16.43
CA LEU A 99 -4.63 -2.41 -16.69
C LEU A 99 -3.74 -1.15 -16.63
N ALA A 100 -4.19 -0.06 -17.25
CA ALA A 100 -3.48 1.22 -17.23
C ALA A 100 -3.38 1.78 -15.80
N HIS A 101 -4.46 1.68 -15.03
CA HIS A 101 -4.52 2.05 -13.63
C HIS A 101 -3.48 1.29 -12.80
N VAL A 102 -3.49 -0.05 -12.86
CA VAL A 102 -2.51 -0.89 -12.16
C VAL A 102 -1.07 -0.54 -12.56
N MET A 103 -0.83 -0.40 -13.87
CA MET A 103 0.49 -0.02 -14.41
C MET A 103 0.98 1.33 -13.86
N TRP A 104 0.09 2.29 -13.65
CA TRP A 104 0.45 3.58 -13.04
C TRP A 104 1.01 3.42 -11.63
N TYR A 105 0.39 2.57 -10.81
CA TYR A 105 0.86 2.30 -9.45
C TYR A 105 2.20 1.54 -9.46
N GLU A 106 2.39 0.61 -10.39
CA GLU A 106 3.68 -0.05 -10.58
C GLU A 106 4.78 0.95 -10.98
N ARG A 107 4.49 1.96 -11.82
CA ARG A 107 5.43 3.06 -12.11
C ARG A 107 5.78 3.86 -10.86
N GLN A 108 4.83 4.11 -9.95
CA GLN A 108 5.12 4.78 -8.69
C GLN A 108 6.04 3.95 -7.81
N MET A 109 5.85 2.63 -7.76
CA MET A 109 6.74 1.72 -7.01
C MET A 109 8.12 1.63 -7.65
N LEU A 110 8.20 1.64 -8.97
CA LEU A 110 9.47 1.71 -9.67
C LEU A 110 10.25 2.98 -9.29
N ALA A 111 9.60 4.14 -9.33
CA ALA A 111 10.21 5.40 -8.91
C ALA A 111 10.65 5.40 -7.43
N LEU A 112 9.83 4.84 -6.53
CA LEU A 112 10.18 4.65 -5.12
C LEU A 112 11.46 3.83 -4.95
N LEU A 113 11.61 2.74 -5.72
CA LEU A 113 12.76 1.85 -5.64
C LEU A 113 14.02 2.49 -6.23
N GLU A 114 13.92 3.13 -7.38
CA GLU A 114 15.04 3.80 -8.06
C GLU A 114 15.59 4.97 -7.24
N THR A 115 14.69 5.77 -6.66
CA THR A 115 15.09 6.97 -5.89
C THR A 115 15.37 6.66 -4.43
N ARG A 116 14.92 5.52 -3.92
CA ARG A 116 14.92 5.18 -2.49
C ARG A 116 14.25 6.28 -1.66
N ALA A 117 13.18 6.88 -2.19
CA ALA A 117 12.46 7.97 -1.57
C ALA A 117 10.96 7.92 -1.86
N LEU A 118 10.13 8.14 -0.84
CA LEU A 118 8.69 8.26 -0.96
C LEU A 118 8.30 9.68 -1.39
N VAL A 119 8.61 10.02 -2.65
CA VAL A 119 8.23 11.30 -3.27
C VAL A 119 6.94 11.13 -4.08
N GLY A 120 6.96 10.21 -5.04
CA GLY A 120 5.81 9.88 -5.90
C GLY A 120 5.21 11.06 -6.67
N SER A 121 4.10 10.81 -7.35
CA SER A 121 3.26 11.83 -7.98
C SER A 121 2.49 12.69 -6.95
N ASP A 122 2.23 13.96 -7.29
CA ASP A 122 1.32 14.81 -6.49
C ASP A 122 -0.09 14.24 -6.37
N LEU A 123 -0.48 13.32 -7.27
CA LEU A 123 -1.77 12.62 -7.21
C LEU A 123 -1.95 11.82 -5.91
N TRP A 124 -0.86 11.44 -5.22
CA TRP A 124 -0.94 10.79 -3.91
C TRP A 124 -1.54 11.66 -2.80
N LYS A 125 -1.59 13.00 -3.01
CA LYS A 125 -2.18 13.96 -2.06
C LYS A 125 -3.70 14.08 -2.20
N LEU A 126 -4.28 13.50 -3.24
CA LEU A 126 -5.72 13.52 -3.49
C LEU A 126 -6.42 12.39 -2.72
N PRO A 127 -7.70 12.58 -2.32
CA PRO A 127 -8.56 11.48 -1.89
C PRO A 127 -8.60 10.35 -2.93
N LEU A 128 -8.84 9.11 -2.49
CA LEU A 128 -8.73 7.92 -3.35
C LEU A 128 -9.55 8.04 -4.65
N ASP A 129 -10.81 8.45 -4.57
CA ASP A 129 -11.70 8.55 -5.74
C ASP A 129 -11.24 9.65 -6.71
N GLU A 130 -10.85 10.82 -6.17
CA GLU A 130 -10.32 11.93 -6.97
C GLU A 130 -8.99 11.55 -7.64
N ARG A 131 -8.13 10.84 -6.91
CA ARG A 131 -6.87 10.30 -7.42
C ARG A 131 -7.13 9.32 -8.57
N ASN A 132 -8.03 8.36 -8.38
CA ASN A 132 -8.36 7.35 -9.37
C ASN A 132 -8.96 7.99 -10.63
N SER A 133 -9.82 8.99 -10.48
CA SER A 133 -10.33 9.79 -11.60
C SER A 133 -9.22 10.54 -12.35
N ALA A 134 -8.29 11.17 -11.63
CA ALA A 134 -7.18 11.89 -12.24
C ALA A 134 -6.21 10.97 -13.00
N ILE A 135 -5.91 9.79 -12.43
CA ILE A 135 -5.10 8.75 -13.09
C ILE A 135 -5.81 8.25 -14.36
N HIS A 136 -7.12 8.00 -14.28
CA HIS A 136 -7.90 7.60 -15.45
C HIS A 136 -7.85 8.67 -16.54
N ASP A 137 -8.01 9.95 -16.20
CA ASP A 137 -7.90 11.05 -17.15
C ASP A 137 -6.50 11.18 -17.78
N GLU A 138 -5.44 10.87 -17.04
CA GLU A 138 -4.05 10.87 -17.54
C GLU A 138 -3.83 9.76 -18.59
N LEU A 139 -4.48 8.61 -18.44
CA LEU A 139 -4.16 7.38 -19.18
C LEU A 139 -5.21 6.96 -20.21
N LYS A 140 -6.42 7.52 -20.17
CA LYS A 140 -7.55 7.07 -21.01
C LYS A 140 -7.27 7.11 -22.51
N GLU A 141 -6.44 8.07 -22.96
CA GLU A 141 -6.07 8.26 -24.37
C GLU A 141 -5.01 7.24 -24.86
N MET A 142 -4.36 6.50 -23.95
CA MET A 142 -3.46 5.43 -24.35
C MET A 142 -4.25 4.29 -25.01
N THR A 143 -3.73 3.81 -26.12
CA THR A 143 -4.26 2.63 -26.82
C THR A 143 -4.00 1.35 -26.01
N LEU A 144 -4.74 0.28 -26.30
CA LEU A 144 -4.52 -1.01 -25.64
C LEU A 144 -3.08 -1.52 -25.82
N ASP A 145 -2.54 -1.41 -27.03
CA ASP A 145 -1.16 -1.83 -27.32
C ASP A 145 -0.14 -1.03 -26.52
N GLU A 146 -0.28 0.30 -26.45
CA GLU A 146 0.62 1.15 -25.65
C GLU A 146 0.55 0.82 -24.15
N VAL A 147 -0.65 0.56 -23.63
CA VAL A 147 -0.83 0.16 -22.22
C VAL A 147 -0.17 -1.18 -21.95
N CYS A 148 -0.36 -2.17 -22.82
CA CYS A 148 0.25 -3.50 -22.69
C CYS A 148 1.78 -3.43 -22.75
N GLU A 149 2.34 -2.81 -23.78
CA GLU A 149 3.79 -2.67 -23.97
C GLU A 149 4.45 -1.96 -22.77
N GLU A 150 3.81 -0.88 -22.31
CA GLU A 150 4.32 -0.12 -21.19
C GLU A 150 4.19 -0.87 -19.87
N SER A 151 3.08 -1.56 -19.63
CA SER A 151 2.88 -2.37 -18.43
C SER A 151 3.95 -3.46 -18.34
N ASP A 152 4.26 -4.14 -19.45
CA ASP A 152 5.31 -5.16 -19.49
C ASP A 152 6.69 -4.56 -19.26
N ARG A 153 6.98 -3.40 -19.85
CA ARG A 153 8.24 -2.68 -19.65
C ARG A 153 8.43 -2.27 -18.19
N VAL A 154 7.40 -1.68 -17.58
CA VAL A 154 7.41 -1.24 -16.17
C VAL A 154 7.60 -2.43 -15.25
N PHE A 155 6.86 -3.51 -15.45
CA PHE A 155 6.98 -4.71 -14.63
C PHE A 155 8.37 -5.34 -14.73
N ALA A 156 8.93 -5.43 -15.94
CA ALA A 156 10.28 -5.97 -16.14
C ALA A 156 11.35 -5.16 -15.40
N GLU A 157 11.22 -3.83 -15.34
CA GLU A 157 12.14 -2.99 -14.58
C GLU A 157 11.88 -3.05 -13.07
N LEU A 158 10.61 -3.08 -12.66
CA LEU A 158 10.20 -3.22 -11.26
C LEU A 158 10.83 -4.47 -10.63
N ILE A 159 10.78 -5.62 -11.32
CA ILE A 159 11.40 -6.86 -10.82
C ILE A 159 12.91 -6.74 -10.67
N LYS A 160 13.60 -6.03 -11.57
CA LYS A 160 15.05 -5.80 -11.44
C LYS A 160 15.34 -4.93 -10.21
N GLN A 161 14.58 -3.85 -10.02
CA GLN A 161 14.79 -2.96 -8.88
C GLN A 161 14.48 -3.65 -7.54
N LEU A 162 13.44 -4.49 -7.49
CA LEU A 162 13.18 -5.35 -6.33
C LEU A 162 14.35 -6.32 -6.08
N ASP A 163 14.91 -6.93 -7.12
CA ASP A 163 16.07 -7.82 -6.98
C ASP A 163 17.37 -7.07 -6.62
N LEU A 164 17.46 -5.77 -6.86
CA LEU A 164 18.57 -4.93 -6.38
C LEU A 164 18.38 -4.43 -4.95
N LEU A 165 17.14 -4.43 -4.45
CA LEU A 165 16.80 -3.95 -3.12
C LEU A 165 17.48 -4.82 -2.04
N PRO A 166 18.16 -4.21 -1.04
CA PRO A 166 18.68 -4.95 0.11
C PRO A 166 17.56 -5.61 0.91
N GLU A 167 17.84 -6.75 1.55
CA GLU A 167 16.84 -7.52 2.32
C GLU A 167 16.21 -6.68 3.43
N GLU A 168 17.03 -5.92 4.16
CA GLU A 168 16.61 -5.05 5.25
C GLU A 168 15.60 -3.98 4.81
N ALA A 169 15.72 -3.50 3.58
CA ALA A 169 14.88 -2.44 3.06
C ALA A 169 13.44 -2.88 2.81
N TYR A 170 13.13 -4.18 2.80
CA TYR A 170 11.74 -4.64 2.76
C TYR A 170 11.00 -4.36 4.07
N GLY A 171 11.71 -4.32 5.20
CA GLY A 171 11.11 -4.13 6.53
C GLY A 171 11.45 -2.81 7.20
N ASP A 172 12.47 -2.10 6.74
CA ASP A 172 12.97 -0.88 7.39
C ASP A 172 12.62 0.37 6.56
N SER A 173 11.68 1.18 7.05
CA SER A 173 11.32 2.47 6.45
C SER A 173 12.47 3.48 6.45
N GLY A 174 13.45 3.34 7.36
CA GLY A 174 14.66 4.16 7.38
C GLY A 174 15.55 3.97 6.14
N CYS A 175 15.27 2.94 5.33
CA CYS A 175 15.91 2.72 4.04
C CYS A 175 15.32 3.56 2.89
N PHE A 176 14.26 4.33 3.14
CA PHE A 176 13.62 5.20 2.14
C PHE A 176 13.46 6.63 2.69
N GLU A 177 13.96 7.62 1.96
CA GLU A 177 13.76 9.03 2.32
C GLU A 177 12.26 9.38 2.30
N HIS A 178 11.82 10.21 3.25
CA HIS A 178 10.42 10.66 3.40
C HIS A 178 9.38 9.56 3.69
N MET A 179 9.78 8.30 3.84
CA MET A 179 8.87 7.26 4.31
C MET A 179 8.63 7.41 5.82
N PRO A 180 7.37 7.43 6.29
CA PRO A 180 7.07 7.48 7.73
C PRO A 180 7.66 6.29 8.48
N ALA A 181 8.14 6.52 9.70
CA ALA A 181 8.85 5.51 10.48
C ALA A 181 7.96 4.31 10.85
N GLU A 182 6.66 4.56 10.97
CA GLU A 182 5.63 3.59 11.32
C GLU A 182 5.14 2.75 10.12
N TRP A 183 5.57 3.06 8.90
CA TRP A 183 5.21 2.29 7.71
C TRP A 183 6.15 1.10 7.51
N THR A 184 5.61 0.03 6.92
CA THR A 184 6.41 -1.12 6.48
C THR A 184 6.58 -1.08 4.95
N PRO A 185 7.81 -0.96 4.42
CA PRO A 185 8.02 -0.79 2.98
C PRO A 185 7.40 -1.90 2.11
N TRP A 186 7.51 -3.17 2.54
CA TRP A 186 6.92 -4.27 1.78
C TRP A 186 5.40 -4.19 1.70
N GLU A 187 4.71 -3.60 2.68
CA GLU A 187 3.25 -3.45 2.65
C GLU A 187 2.83 -2.41 1.61
N VAL A 188 3.58 -1.30 1.53
CA VAL A 188 3.39 -0.28 0.49
C VAL A 188 3.60 -0.90 -0.89
N MET A 189 4.70 -1.64 -1.09
CA MET A 189 4.96 -2.29 -2.37
C MET A 189 3.92 -3.36 -2.71
N ALA A 190 3.46 -4.14 -1.72
CA ALA A 190 2.43 -5.17 -1.93
C ALA A 190 1.09 -4.59 -2.37
N GLY A 191 0.66 -3.49 -1.72
CA GLY A 191 -0.58 -2.79 -2.04
C GLY A 191 -0.62 -2.21 -3.45
N ASN A 192 0.55 -1.98 -4.05
CA ASN A 192 0.70 -1.42 -5.39
C ASN A 192 1.19 -2.44 -6.43
N THR A 193 1.21 -3.74 -6.07
CA THR A 193 1.61 -4.85 -6.96
C THR A 193 0.63 -6.02 -6.81
N PHE A 194 1.03 -7.14 -6.21
CA PHE A 194 0.25 -8.39 -6.24
C PHE A 194 -1.09 -8.32 -5.49
N ARG A 195 -1.25 -7.43 -4.50
CA ARG A 195 -2.56 -7.21 -3.88
C ARG A 195 -3.49 -6.44 -4.82
N HIS A 196 -2.94 -5.50 -5.58
CA HIS A 196 -3.69 -4.69 -6.52
C HIS A 196 -4.22 -5.51 -7.70
N TYR A 197 -3.44 -6.48 -8.21
CA TYR A 197 -3.95 -7.42 -9.22
C TYR A 197 -5.15 -8.20 -8.69
N ALA A 198 -5.09 -8.66 -7.44
CA ALA A 198 -6.15 -9.44 -6.81
C ALA A 198 -7.44 -8.64 -6.63
N GLU A 199 -7.34 -7.33 -6.34
CA GLU A 199 -8.48 -6.42 -6.23
C GLU A 199 -9.29 -6.32 -7.53
N HIS A 200 -8.62 -6.38 -8.68
CA HIS A 200 -9.25 -6.24 -10.00
C HIS A 200 -9.50 -7.55 -10.75
N THR A 201 -8.97 -8.67 -10.25
CA THR A 201 -9.01 -9.99 -10.92
C THR A 201 -10.43 -10.41 -11.27
N GLU A 202 -11.38 -10.21 -10.36
CA GLU A 202 -12.77 -10.65 -10.59
C GLU A 202 -13.44 -9.86 -11.71
N SER A 203 -13.10 -8.58 -11.87
CA SER A 203 -13.64 -7.75 -12.93
C SER A 203 -13.16 -8.16 -14.32
N ILE A 204 -11.91 -8.60 -14.42
CA ILE A 204 -11.38 -9.16 -15.67
C ILE A 204 -11.94 -10.58 -15.91
N ARG A 205 -12.06 -11.40 -14.87
CA ARG A 205 -12.54 -12.78 -14.99
C ARG A 205 -13.92 -12.87 -15.63
N ARG A 206 -14.83 -11.96 -15.31
CA ARG A 206 -16.18 -11.88 -15.91
C ARG A 206 -16.16 -11.80 -17.44
N LEU A 207 -15.09 -11.29 -18.05
CA LEU A 207 -14.95 -11.22 -19.52
C LEU A 207 -14.60 -12.56 -20.16
N THR A 208 -14.15 -13.54 -19.38
CA THR A 208 -13.70 -14.86 -19.85
C THR A 208 -14.76 -15.96 -19.70
N GLU A 209 -15.83 -15.69 -18.94
CA GLU A 209 -16.89 -16.66 -18.61
C GLU A 209 -18.00 -16.75 -19.69
N ILE A 210 -17.67 -16.45 -20.95
CA ILE A 210 -18.61 -16.40 -22.08
C ILE A 210 -18.80 -17.78 -22.73
#